data_AF-A0AAX2A6F4-F1
#
_entry.id   AF-A0AAX2A6F4-F1
#
_cell.length_a   1.000
_cell.length_b   1.000
_cell.length_c   1.000
_cell.angle_alpha   90.00
_cell.angle_beta   90.00
_cell.angle_gamma   90.00
#
_symmetry.space_group_name_H-M   'P 1'
#
loop_
_entity.id
_entity.type
_entity.pdbx_description
1 polymer ?
#
loop_
_entity_poly.entity_id
_entity_poly.type
_entity_poly.pdbx_seq_one_letter_code
_entity_poly.pdbx_strand_id
1 'polypeptide(L)'
;MAQLPLELISNLISLIILVMIFVKYYQYKKKLDVLKELNELKEKKKLTSEDKSFIKTNLKDYQVLFARDEQRIKLAYPVFILIAGVLLAFLDFKEAMIHLNVIVVAFIFMQVNKIHNRNFINFLTALDKGN
;
A
#
# COMPACT_ATOMS: atom_id res chain seq x y z
N MET A 1 19.30 32.02 -10.66
CA MET A 1 19.31 30.72 -9.96
C MET A 1 18.95 29.65 -10.97
N ALA A 2 19.77 28.60 -11.14
CA ALA A 2 19.47 27.53 -12.08
C ALA A 2 18.16 26.84 -11.64
N GLN A 3 17.09 27.00 -12.42
CA GLN A 3 15.84 26.28 -12.20
C GLN A 3 16.06 24.85 -12.67
N LEU A 4 16.01 23.88 -11.73
CA LEU A 4 15.97 22.47 -12.10
C LEU A 4 14.69 22.22 -12.93
N PRO A 5 14.78 21.54 -14.08
CA PRO A 5 13.62 21.25 -14.90
C PRO A 5 12.56 20.49 -14.07
N LEU A 6 11.31 20.94 -14.12
CA LEU A 6 10.20 20.35 -13.36
C LEU A 6 10.00 18.86 -13.68
N GLU A 7 10.29 18.49 -14.93
CA GLU A 7 10.32 17.12 -15.42
C GLU A 7 11.28 16.22 -14.62
N LEU A 8 12.47 16.73 -14.30
CA LEU A 8 13.53 15.98 -13.61
C LEU A 8 13.11 15.67 -12.17
N ILE A 9 12.48 16.64 -11.50
CA ILE A 9 11.90 16.47 -10.16
C ILE A 9 10.79 15.40 -10.20
N SER A 10 9.91 15.45 -11.19
CA SER A 10 8.78 14.52 -11.32
C SER A 10 9.23 13.08 -11.59
N ASN A 11 10.23 12.91 -12.44
CA ASN A 11 10.84 11.62 -12.71
C ASN A 11 11.53 11.05 -11.47
N LEU A 12 12.26 11.90 -10.72
CA LEU A 12 12.92 11.49 -9.48
C LEU A 12 11.90 11.03 -8.43
N ILE A 13 10.81 11.79 -8.24
CA ILE A 13 9.73 11.42 -7.32
C ILE A 13 9.11 10.08 -7.74
N SER A 14 8.82 9.89 -9.03
CA SER A 14 8.27 8.62 -9.54
C SER A 14 9.19 7.43 -9.26
N LEU A 15 10.50 7.60 -9.47
CA LEU A 15 11.49 6.57 -9.19
C LEU A 15 11.54 6.22 -7.70
N ILE A 16 11.49 7.23 -6.83
CA ILE A 16 11.45 7.01 -5.38
C ILE A 16 10.21 6.21 -4.98
N ILE A 17 9.02 6.57 -5.50
CA ILE A 17 7.79 5.84 -5.20
C ILE A 17 7.90 4.40 -5.71
N LEU A 18 8.48 4.18 -6.89
CA LEU A 18 8.69 2.84 -7.44
C LEU A 18 9.58 1.99 -6.51
N VAL A 19 10.70 2.54 -6.03
CA VAL A 19 11.56 1.86 -5.05
C VAL A 19 10.78 1.55 -3.76
N MET A 20 9.96 2.47 -3.28
CA MET A 20 9.10 2.23 -2.10
C MET A 20 8.09 1.10 -2.33
N ILE A 21 7.51 0.97 -3.54
CA ILE A 21 6.64 -0.15 -3.89
C ILE A 21 7.40 -1.47 -3.77
N PHE A 22 8.62 -1.56 -4.31
CA PHE A 22 9.44 -2.77 -4.19
C PHE A 22 9.77 -3.10 -2.74
N VAL A 23 10.21 -2.12 -1.94
CA VAL A 23 10.48 -2.33 -0.52
C VAL A 23 9.24 -2.86 0.20
N LYS A 24 8.07 -2.28 -0.08
CA LYS A 24 6.81 -2.75 0.51
C LYS A 24 6.44 -4.15 0.07
N TYR A 25 6.69 -4.51 -1.18
CA TYR A 25 6.49 -5.87 -1.66
C TYR A 25 7.37 -6.87 -0.89
N TYR A 26 8.65 -6.57 -0.67
CA TYR A 26 9.52 -7.44 0.13
C TYR A 26 9.08 -7.55 1.59
N GLN A 27 8.64 -6.44 2.20
CA GLN A 27 8.09 -6.46 3.56
C GLN A 27 6.81 -7.29 3.65
N TYR A 28 5.93 -7.16 2.64
CA TYR A 28 4.72 -7.95 2.55
C TYR A 28 5.03 -9.44 2.49
N LYS A 29 5.97 -9.85 1.63
CA LYS A 29 6.40 -11.25 1.51
C LYS A 29 6.87 -11.82 2.85
N LYS A 30 7.78 -11.11 3.54
CA LYS A 30 8.29 -11.57 4.85
C LYS A 30 7.17 -11.78 5.88
N LYS A 31 6.23 -10.84 5.98
CA LYS A 31 5.10 -10.95 6.90
C LYS A 31 4.16 -12.10 6.51
N LEU A 32 3.93 -12.30 5.22
CA LEU A 32 3.11 -13.39 4.72
C LEU A 32 3.74 -14.75 5.06
N ASP A 33 5.05 -14.87 4.97
CA ASP A 33 5.77 -16.10 5.32
C ASP A 33 5.60 -16.44 6.81
N VAL A 34 5.69 -15.44 7.71
CA VAL A 34 5.36 -15.62 9.14
C VAL A 34 3.92 -16.11 9.35
N LEU A 35 2.95 -15.54 8.63
CA LEU A 35 1.56 -15.99 8.74
C LEU A 35 1.35 -17.41 8.21
N LYS A 36 2.09 -17.83 7.18
CA LYS A 36 2.06 -19.21 6.68
C LYS A 36 2.62 -20.18 7.72
N GLU A 37 3.71 -19.84 8.40
CA GLU A 37 4.26 -20.65 9.50
C GLU A 37 3.24 -20.81 10.63
N LEU A 38 2.53 -19.74 11.00
CA LEU A 38 1.41 -19.82 11.96
C LEU A 38 0.28 -20.74 11.48
N ASN A 39 -0.02 -20.75 10.18
CA ASN A 39 -0.99 -21.68 9.61
C ASN A 39 -0.53 -23.14 9.72
N GLU A 40 0.75 -23.43 9.47
CA GLU A 40 1.28 -24.78 9.66
C GLU A 40 1.22 -25.23 11.13
N LEU A 41 1.51 -24.34 12.07
CA LEU A 41 1.37 -24.62 13.50
C LEU A 41 -0.08 -24.88 13.88
N LYS A 42 -1.02 -24.15 13.28
CA LYS A 42 -2.46 -24.38 13.44
C LYS A 42 -2.87 -25.77 12.97
N GLU A 43 -2.47 -26.16 11.75
CA GLU A 43 -2.76 -27.48 11.19
C GLU A 43 -2.21 -28.61 12.06
N LYS A 44 -1.05 -28.39 12.69
CA LYS A 44 -0.42 -29.32 13.64
C LYS A 44 -0.99 -29.25 15.05
N LYS A 45 -1.99 -28.38 15.32
CA LYS A 45 -2.55 -28.09 16.66
C LYS A 45 -1.50 -27.66 17.70
N LYS A 46 -0.47 -26.93 17.25
CA LYS A 46 0.67 -26.48 18.07
C LYS A 46 0.68 -24.97 18.34
N LEU A 47 -0.42 -24.27 18.06
CA LEU A 47 -0.52 -22.85 18.39
C LEU A 47 -0.49 -22.64 19.90
N THR A 48 0.44 -21.82 20.35
CA THR A 48 0.54 -21.39 21.74
C THR A 48 -0.51 -20.31 22.05
N SER A 49 -0.73 -20.03 23.33
CA SER A 49 -1.58 -18.91 23.75
C SER A 49 -1.04 -17.56 23.28
N GLU A 50 0.29 -17.43 23.18
CA GLU A 50 0.95 -16.24 22.64
C GLU A 50 0.65 -16.07 21.15
N ASP A 51 0.72 -17.14 20.36
CA ASP A 51 0.39 -17.11 18.93
C ASP A 51 -1.07 -16.72 18.70
N LYS A 52 -2.00 -17.25 19.51
CA LYS A 52 -3.42 -16.88 19.43
C LYS A 52 -3.64 -15.40 19.76
N SER A 53 -2.95 -14.88 20.78
CA SER A 53 -2.97 -13.46 21.13
C SER A 53 -2.38 -12.58 20.01
N PHE A 54 -1.27 -13.02 19.42
CA PHE A 54 -0.64 -12.36 18.29
C PHE A 54 -1.59 -12.27 17.09
N ILE A 55 -2.25 -13.37 16.72
CA ILE A 55 -3.23 -13.41 15.61
C ILE A 55 -4.35 -12.41 15.84
N LYS A 56 -4.96 -12.42 17.03
CA LYS A 56 -6.10 -11.55 17.37
C LYS A 56 -5.71 -10.06 17.38
N THR A 57 -4.56 -9.74 17.95
CA THR A 57 -4.07 -8.34 18.03
C THR A 57 -3.75 -7.82 16.63
N ASN A 58 -2.99 -8.60 15.84
CA ASN A 58 -2.66 -8.22 14.47
C ASN A 58 -3.92 -8.10 13.58
N LEU A 59 -4.92 -8.98 13.74
CA LEU A 59 -6.16 -8.89 12.99
C LEU A 59 -6.83 -7.52 13.20
N LYS A 60 -6.94 -7.10 14.46
CA LYS A 60 -7.50 -5.79 14.82
C LYS A 60 -6.67 -4.65 14.23
N ASP A 61 -5.35 -4.72 14.35
CA ASP A 61 -4.45 -3.68 13.84
C ASP A 61 -4.54 -3.52 12.32
N TYR A 62 -4.54 -4.64 11.58
CA TYR A 62 -4.68 -4.60 10.12
C TYR A 62 -6.07 -4.13 9.68
N GLN A 63 -7.14 -4.44 10.41
CA GLN A 63 -8.48 -3.88 10.16
C GLN A 63 -8.48 -2.35 10.27
N VAL A 64 -7.84 -1.81 11.30
CA VAL A 64 -7.70 -0.35 11.48
C VAL A 64 -6.86 0.26 10.34
N LEU A 65 -5.74 -0.37 9.97
CA LEU A 65 -4.90 0.10 8.87
C LEU A 65 -5.64 0.08 7.53
N PHE A 66 -6.39 -0.99 7.24
CA PHE A 66 -7.19 -1.09 6.02
C PHE A 66 -8.26 -0.01 5.95
N ALA A 67 -9.01 0.22 7.04
CA ALA A 67 -10.00 1.29 7.09
C ALA A 67 -9.37 2.68 6.85
N ARG A 68 -8.19 2.93 7.41
CA ARG A 68 -7.42 4.16 7.16
C ARG A 68 -6.98 4.27 5.69
N ASP A 69 -6.54 3.19 5.07
CA ASP A 69 -6.18 3.19 3.65
C ASP A 69 -7.39 3.48 2.76
N GLU A 70 -8.56 2.92 3.07
CA GLU A 70 -9.79 3.23 2.34
C GLU A 70 -10.19 4.70 2.43
N GLN A 71 -10.11 5.29 3.63
CA GLN A 71 -10.37 6.71 3.84
C GLN A 71 -9.38 7.58 3.07
N ARG A 72 -8.08 7.26 3.14
CA ARG A 72 -7.03 7.98 2.41
C ARG A 72 -7.24 7.93 0.90
N ILE A 73 -7.57 6.76 0.36
CA ILE A 73 -7.84 6.61 -1.08
C ILE A 73 -9.06 7.42 -1.50
N LYS A 74 -10.14 7.38 -0.72
CA LYS A 74 -11.36 8.16 -0.98
C LYS A 74 -11.08 9.67 -0.98
N LEU A 75 -10.20 10.14 -0.09
CA LEU A 75 -9.80 11.56 -0.04
C LEU A 75 -8.82 11.92 -1.16
N ALA A 76 -7.85 11.05 -1.47
CA ALA A 76 -6.83 11.32 -2.47
C ALA A 76 -7.38 11.33 -3.89
N TYR A 77 -8.41 10.54 -4.19
CA TYR A 77 -9.00 10.46 -5.53
C TYR A 77 -9.46 11.82 -6.10
N PRO A 78 -10.32 12.61 -5.41
CA PRO A 78 -10.71 13.93 -5.91
C PRO A 78 -9.52 14.89 -5.97
N VAL A 79 -8.54 14.78 -5.05
CA VAL A 79 -7.31 15.59 -5.08
C VAL A 79 -6.48 15.28 -6.32
N PHE A 80 -6.32 14.00 -6.68
CA PHE A 80 -5.60 13.59 -7.89
C PHE A 80 -6.30 14.05 -9.16
N ILE A 81 -7.64 14.01 -9.21
CA ILE A 81 -8.40 14.56 -10.33
C ILE A 81 -8.18 16.07 -10.44
N LEU A 82 -8.22 16.80 -9.33
CA LEU A 82 -7.99 18.24 -9.32
C LEU A 82 -6.58 18.58 -9.83
N ILE A 83 -5.55 17.89 -9.31
CA ILE A 83 -4.16 18.10 -9.76
C ILE A 83 -4.03 17.78 -11.25
N ALA A 84 -4.61 16.67 -11.73
CA ALA A 84 -4.59 16.31 -13.14
C ALA A 84 -5.25 17.39 -14.02
N GLY A 85 -6.40 17.92 -13.59
CA GLY A 85 -7.10 19.00 -14.29
C GLY A 85 -6.26 20.28 -14.37
N VAL A 86 -5.59 20.65 -13.27
CA VAL A 86 -4.67 21.81 -13.26
C VAL A 86 -3.50 21.58 -14.21
N LEU A 87 -2.86 20.40 -14.17
CA LEU A 87 -1.73 20.10 -15.06
C LEU A 87 -2.14 20.19 -16.53
N LEU A 88 -3.29 19.64 -16.90
CA LEU A 88 -3.79 19.67 -18.28
C LEU A 88 -4.27 21.06 -18.73
N ALA A 89 -4.67 21.93 -17.80
CA ALA A 89 -5.15 23.27 -18.13
C ALA A 89 -4.00 24.28 -18.33
N PHE A 90 -2.86 24.07 -17.68
CA PHE A 90 -1.75 25.04 -17.64
C PHE A 90 -0.46 24.57 -18.34
N LEU A 91 -0.33 23.28 -18.66
CA LEU A 91 0.84 22.74 -19.35
C LEU A 91 0.47 22.16 -20.72
N ASP A 92 1.44 22.13 -21.62
CA ASP A 92 1.30 21.40 -22.87
C ASP A 92 1.09 19.91 -22.60
N PHE A 93 0.30 19.25 -23.45
CA PHE A 93 -0.09 17.85 -23.27
C PHE A 93 1.10 16.92 -22.98
N LYS A 94 2.22 17.11 -23.70
CA LYS A 94 3.43 16.29 -23.52
C LYS A 94 4.03 16.45 -22.12
N GLU A 95 4.12 17.68 -21.62
CA GLU A 95 4.67 17.98 -20.29
C GLU A 95 3.71 17.52 -19.18
N ALA A 96 2.42 17.79 -19.34
CA ALA A 96 1.38 17.33 -18.42
C ALA A 96 1.43 15.80 -18.20
N MET A 97 1.66 15.01 -19.26
CA MET A 97 1.76 13.55 -19.17
C MET A 97 2.91 13.07 -18.27
N ILE A 98 4.04 13.79 -18.22
CA ILE A 98 5.17 13.46 -17.33
C ILE A 98 4.74 13.59 -15.87
N HIS A 99 4.02 14.67 -15.54
CA HIS A 99 3.53 14.91 -14.18
C HIS A 99 2.38 13.98 -13.80
N LEU A 100 1.50 13.64 -14.75
CA LEU A 100 0.43 12.67 -14.54
C LEU A 100 0.97 11.29 -14.15
N ASN A 101 2.13 10.88 -14.68
CA ASN A 101 2.77 9.62 -14.25
C ASN A 101 3.02 9.58 -12.74
N VAL A 102 3.47 10.69 -12.14
CA VAL A 102 3.68 10.77 -10.68
C VAL A 102 2.38 10.47 -9.93
N ILE A 103 1.26 11.04 -10.40
CA ILE A 103 -0.06 10.82 -9.81
C ILE A 103 -0.47 9.35 -9.92
N VAL A 104 -0.29 8.75 -11.09
CA VAL A 104 -0.61 7.34 -11.32
C VAL A 104 0.23 6.44 -10.41
N VAL A 105 1.54 6.66 -10.34
CA VAL A 105 2.43 5.85 -9.49
C VAL A 105 2.09 6.03 -8.00
N ALA A 106 1.79 7.25 -7.56
CA ALA A 106 1.33 7.51 -6.19
C ALA A 106 0.02 6.78 -5.88
N PHE A 107 -0.94 6.81 -6.80
CA PHE A 107 -2.21 6.09 -6.65
C PHE A 107 -2.00 4.57 -6.60
N ILE A 108 -1.14 4.02 -7.47
CA ILE A 108 -0.78 2.59 -7.44
C ILE A 108 -0.18 2.22 -6.07
N PHE A 109 0.73 3.03 -5.54
CA PHE A 109 1.33 2.78 -4.22
C PHE A 109 0.27 2.72 -3.12
N MET A 110 -0.73 3.60 -3.14
CA MET A 110 -1.84 3.57 -2.18
C MET A 110 -2.68 2.29 -2.33
N GLN A 111 -2.96 1.87 -3.56
CA GLN A 111 -3.73 0.64 -3.81
C GLN A 111 -2.98 -0.62 -3.36
N VAL A 112 -1.66 -0.68 -3.60
CA VAL A 112 -0.81 -1.79 -3.14
C VAL A 112 -0.90 -1.95 -1.61
N ASN A 113 -0.86 -0.84 -0.87
CA ASN A 113 -1.01 -0.86 0.59
C ASN A 113 -2.36 -1.43 1.03
N LYS A 114 -3.44 -0.93 0.42
CA LYS A 114 -4.79 -1.40 0.68
C LYS A 114 -4.92 -2.90 0.42
N ILE A 115 -4.38 -3.39 -0.70
CA ILE A 115 -4.41 -4.80 -1.09
C ILE A 115 -3.64 -5.66 -0.07
N HIS A 116 -2.43 -5.26 0.30
CA HIS A 116 -1.63 -5.99 1.29
C HIS A 116 -2.35 -6.11 2.64
N ASN A 117 -2.89 -5.00 3.15
CA ASN A 117 -3.62 -5.01 4.42
C ASN A 117 -4.90 -5.86 4.35
N ARG A 118 -5.64 -5.79 3.24
CA ARG A 118 -6.81 -6.67 3.01
C ARG A 118 -6.43 -8.15 3.02
N ASN A 119 -5.34 -8.50 2.36
CA ASN A 119 -4.86 -9.88 2.31
C ASN A 119 -4.46 -10.38 3.70
N PHE A 120 -3.78 -9.56 4.50
CA PHE A 120 -3.46 -9.91 5.89
C PHE A 120 -4.70 -10.11 6.74
N ILE A 121 -5.72 -9.24 6.63
CA ILE A 121 -7.00 -9.42 7.33
C ILE A 121 -7.63 -10.76 6.95
N ASN A 122 -7.72 -11.05 5.64
CA ASN A 122 -8.34 -12.29 5.17
C ASN A 122 -7.61 -13.52 5.73
N PHE A 123 -6.27 -13.51 5.70
CA PHE A 123 -5.44 -14.59 6.22
C PHE A 123 -5.59 -14.76 7.73
N LEU A 124 -5.47 -13.67 8.49
CA LEU A 124 -5.62 -13.68 9.95
C LEU A 124 -7.04 -14.08 10.39
N THR A 125 -8.07 -13.67 9.65
CA THR A 125 -9.45 -14.09 9.90
C THR A 125 -9.60 -15.61 9.71
N ALA A 126 -8.97 -16.18 8.68
CA ALA A 126 -8.97 -17.63 8.47
C ALA A 126 -8.23 -18.37 9.58
N LEU A 127 -7.12 -17.81 10.08
CA LEU A 127 -6.41 -18.34 11.24
C LEU A 127 -7.27 -18.29 12.51
N ASP A 128 -7.91 -17.16 12.80
CA ASP A 128 -8.74 -16.94 13.99
C ASP A 128 -9.99 -17.84 14.03
N LYS A 129 -10.68 -18.03 12.89
CA LYS A 129 -11.91 -18.85 12.80
C LYS A 129 -11.74 -20.34 13.10
N GLY A 130 -10.51 -20.85 13.22
CA GLY A 130 -10.26 -22.26 13.57
C GLY A 130 -9.40 -22.43 14.82
N ASN A 131 -9.40 -21.43 15.70
CA ASN A 131 -8.71 -21.44 16.99
C ASN A 131 -9.59 -21.84 18.16
#